data_AF-A0A2S9JAU7-F1
#
_entry.id   AF-A0A2S9JAU7-F1
#
_cell.length_a   1.000
_cell.length_b   1.000
_cell.length_c   1.000
_cell.angle_alpha   90.00
_cell.angle_beta   90.00
_cell.angle_gamma   90.00
#
_symmetry.space_group_name_H-M   'P 1'
#
loop_
_entity.id
_entity.type
_entity.pdbx_description
1 polymer ?
#
loop_
_entity_poly.entity_id
_entity_poly.type
_entity_poly.pdbx_seq_one_letter_code
_entity_poly.pdbx_strand_id
1 'polypeptide(L)'
;MKSDVTIYLDRPLLDRGGTVFVVPNEIPADEWKPHLDQPNPARSDPRLDIRVPITARDRRLSARASGQVSVVRFDYPKGGSYDFRFLPSLESGVPPEKQGSILVTAGNTYDYHPKTREEKFIPEFQVFTIIGPDADEEKSRALVSEVKLGYLEERYNCAPFEGVVSCSVRELSK
;
A
#
# COMPACT_ATOMS: atom_id res chain seq x y z
N MET A 1 9.31 17.96 -1.81
CA MET A 1 9.74 16.56 -1.89
C MET A 1 8.48 15.73 -1.91
N LYS A 2 8.43 14.73 -2.78
CA LYS A 2 7.22 13.95 -3.04
C LYS A 2 7.52 12.45 -3.03
N SER A 3 6.62 11.69 -2.40
CA SER A 3 6.53 10.24 -2.56
C SER A 3 5.52 9.92 -3.68
N ASP A 4 6.00 9.36 -4.79
CA ASP A 4 5.18 8.95 -5.94
C ASP A 4 5.04 7.42 -5.93
N VAL A 5 3.95 6.91 -5.35
CA VAL A 5 3.82 5.49 -5.01
C VAL A 5 2.98 4.75 -6.04
N THR A 6 3.47 3.59 -6.49
CA THR A 6 2.68 2.65 -7.30
C THR A 6 2.51 1.35 -6.55
N ILE A 7 1.26 0.99 -6.26
CA ILE A 7 0.89 -0.26 -5.61
C ILE A 7 0.43 -1.23 -6.69
N TYR A 8 1.26 -2.22 -6.99
CA TYR A 8 0.94 -3.24 -7.97
C TYR A 8 0.02 -4.29 -7.36
N LEU A 9 -1.13 -4.54 -7.99
CA LEU A 9 -2.03 -5.60 -7.57
C LEU A 9 -1.65 -6.91 -8.25
N ASP A 10 -1.41 -7.95 -7.47
CA ASP A 10 -1.21 -9.30 -7.99
C ASP A 10 -2.55 -10.06 -8.12
N ARG A 11 -2.48 -11.27 -8.66
CA ARG A 11 -3.65 -12.05 -9.09
C ARG A 11 -4.77 -12.21 -8.06
N PRO A 12 -4.53 -12.46 -6.76
CA PRO A 12 -5.64 -12.61 -5.82
C PRO A 12 -6.57 -11.38 -5.79
N LEU A 13 -6.00 -10.17 -5.85
CA LEU A 13 -6.77 -8.93 -5.92
C LEU A 13 -7.35 -8.68 -7.30
N LEU A 14 -6.63 -9.03 -8.38
CA LEU A 14 -7.11 -8.81 -9.76
C LEU A 14 -8.23 -9.77 -10.16
N ASP A 15 -8.14 -11.04 -9.76
CA ASP A 15 -9.06 -12.10 -10.18
C ASP A 15 -10.33 -12.11 -9.31
N ARG A 16 -10.18 -11.80 -8.01
CA ARG A 16 -11.25 -11.96 -7.02
C ARG A 16 -11.67 -10.66 -6.34
N GLY A 17 -10.91 -9.59 -6.51
CA GLY A 17 -11.06 -8.37 -5.72
C GLY A 17 -10.53 -8.56 -4.30
N GLY A 18 -10.61 -7.49 -3.51
CA GLY A 18 -10.26 -7.53 -2.10
C GLY A 18 -10.20 -6.15 -1.46
N THR A 19 -9.42 -6.04 -0.39
CA THR A 19 -9.26 -4.81 0.39
C THR A 19 -7.80 -4.47 0.55
N VAL A 20 -7.44 -3.22 0.24
CA VAL A 20 -6.08 -2.70 0.44
C VAL A 20 -6.14 -1.53 1.41
N PHE A 21 -5.44 -1.66 2.52
CA PHE A 21 -5.15 -0.57 3.45
C PHE A 21 -3.89 0.12 2.99
N VAL A 22 -3.94 1.45 2.86
CA VAL A 22 -2.83 2.30 2.45
C VAL A 22 -2.50 3.20 3.63
N VAL A 23 -1.25 3.12 4.11
CA VAL A 23 -0.80 3.76 5.35
C VAL A 23 0.43 4.65 5.04
N PRO A 24 0.23 5.94 4.75
CA PRO A 24 1.34 6.88 4.64
C PRO A 24 2.07 7.03 5.97
N ASN A 25 3.40 7.06 5.93
CA ASN A 25 4.26 7.22 7.09
C ASN A 25 5.19 8.43 6.89
N GLU A 26 5.01 9.48 7.68
CA GLU A 26 5.89 10.66 7.60
C GLU A 26 7.24 10.32 8.25
N ILE A 27 8.33 10.53 7.51
CA ILE A 27 9.69 10.32 8.01
C ILE A 27 10.49 11.64 8.01
N PRO A 28 11.53 11.76 8.87
CA PRO A 28 12.45 12.89 8.83
C PRO A 28 13.06 13.12 7.44
N ALA A 29 13.26 14.39 7.07
CA ALA A 29 13.76 14.77 5.74
C ALA A 29 15.19 14.27 5.46
N ASP A 30 16.00 14.06 6.50
CA ASP A 30 17.34 13.49 6.45
C ASP A 30 17.35 11.96 6.28
N GLU A 31 16.24 11.29 6.63
CA GLU A 31 16.01 9.87 6.32
C GLU A 31 15.49 9.67 4.88
N TRP A 32 15.05 10.73 4.20
CA TRP A 32 14.49 10.68 2.84
C TRP A 32 15.57 10.53 1.74
N LYS A 33 16.13 9.33 1.63
CA LYS A 33 17.16 8.96 0.67
C LYS A 33 16.76 7.71 -0.13
N PRO A 34 17.33 7.49 -1.32
CA PRO A 34 17.05 6.27 -2.07
C PRO A 34 17.65 5.05 -1.37
N HIS A 35 16.93 3.93 -1.43
CA HIS A 35 17.38 2.61 -0.95
C HIS A 35 17.54 1.69 -2.16
N LEU A 36 18.68 1.82 -2.85
CA LEU A 36 18.90 1.19 -4.15
C LEU A 36 18.98 -0.35 -4.09
N ASP A 37 19.32 -0.87 -2.92
CA ASP A 37 19.43 -2.30 -2.57
C ASP A 37 18.06 -2.97 -2.34
N GLN A 38 16.99 -2.21 -2.16
CA GLN A 38 15.65 -2.75 -1.95
C GLN A 38 14.88 -2.89 -3.27
N PRO A 39 13.98 -3.90 -3.38
CA PRO A 39 13.13 -4.07 -4.55
C PRO A 39 12.26 -2.83 -4.81
N ASN A 40 12.14 -2.44 -6.08
CA ASN A 40 11.26 -1.37 -6.51
C ASN A 40 10.75 -1.66 -7.93
N PRO A 41 9.62 -2.36 -8.07
CA PRO A 41 9.03 -2.72 -9.37
C PRO A 41 8.80 -1.55 -10.33
N ALA A 42 8.57 -0.33 -9.82
CA ALA A 42 8.35 0.86 -10.63
C ALA A 42 9.61 1.33 -11.40
N ARG A 43 10.82 0.88 -11.04
CA ARG A 43 12.05 1.24 -11.76
C ARG A 43 12.10 0.69 -13.19
N SER A 44 11.43 -0.43 -13.43
CA SER A 44 11.43 -1.12 -14.73
C SER A 44 10.06 -1.11 -15.41
N ASP A 45 9.11 -0.30 -14.93
CA ASP A 45 7.77 -0.24 -15.50
C ASP A 45 7.65 0.89 -16.54
N PRO A 46 7.61 0.58 -17.84
CA PRO A 46 7.56 1.58 -18.90
C PRO A 46 6.27 2.40 -18.90
N ARG A 47 5.19 1.92 -18.23
CA ARG A 47 3.93 2.66 -18.09
C ARG A 47 4.10 3.94 -17.27
N LEU A 48 5.22 4.08 -16.55
CA LEU A 48 5.53 5.22 -15.69
C LEU A 48 6.41 6.27 -16.38
N ASP A 49 6.92 6.01 -17.58
CA ASP A 49 7.84 6.89 -18.32
C ASP A 49 7.16 8.17 -18.81
N ILE A 50 5.86 8.09 -19.15
CA ILE A 50 5.06 9.23 -19.64
C ILE A 50 4.57 10.17 -18.53
N ARG A 51 4.92 9.91 -17.27
CA ARG A 51 4.39 10.64 -16.11
C ARG A 51 5.20 11.89 -15.81
N VAL A 52 4.58 12.82 -15.06
CA VAL A 52 5.22 14.05 -14.58
C VAL A 52 6.63 13.72 -14.09
N PRO A 53 7.67 14.40 -14.61
CA PRO A 53 9.03 14.18 -14.16
C PRO A 53 9.12 14.36 -12.65
N ILE A 54 9.60 13.32 -11.96
CA ILE A 54 9.95 13.44 -10.55
C ILE A 54 11.32 14.12 -10.47
N THR A 55 11.51 15.03 -9.52
CA THR A 55 12.80 15.68 -9.32
C THR A 55 13.76 14.76 -8.58
N ALA A 56 15.06 15.10 -8.54
CA ALA A 56 16.05 14.35 -7.75
C ALA A 56 15.73 14.28 -6.24
N ARG A 57 14.84 15.14 -5.75
CA ARG A 57 14.39 15.18 -4.35
C ARG A 57 13.11 14.37 -4.09
N ASP A 58 12.49 13.87 -5.14
CA ASP A 58 11.30 13.03 -5.06
C ASP A 58 11.73 11.57 -5.13
N ARG A 59 10.83 10.65 -4.75
CA ARG A 59 11.07 9.22 -4.88
C ARG A 59 9.87 8.58 -5.55
N ARG A 60 10.17 7.70 -6.50
CA ARG A 60 9.18 6.80 -7.07
C ARG A 60 9.28 5.49 -6.30
N LEU A 61 8.30 5.24 -5.46
CA LEU A 61 8.25 4.05 -4.63
C LEU A 61 7.26 3.06 -5.23
N SER A 62 7.44 1.78 -4.92
CA SER A 62 6.42 0.80 -5.28
C SER A 62 6.48 -0.46 -4.43
N ALA A 63 5.35 -1.15 -4.39
CA ALA A 63 5.24 -2.46 -3.76
C ALA A 63 4.22 -3.33 -4.51
N ARG A 64 4.23 -4.63 -4.22
CA ARG A 64 3.19 -5.57 -4.67
C ARG A 64 2.23 -5.87 -3.53
N ALA A 65 0.93 -5.68 -3.75
CA ALA A 65 -0.13 -6.14 -2.87
C ALA A 65 -0.59 -7.52 -3.37
N SER A 66 -0.28 -8.56 -2.60
CA SER A 66 -0.40 -9.95 -3.06
C SER A 66 -1.50 -10.76 -2.41
N GLY A 67 -2.01 -10.36 -1.24
CA GLY A 67 -3.16 -11.00 -0.59
C GLY A 67 -4.47 -10.28 -0.86
N GLN A 68 -5.61 -10.98 -0.78
CA GLN A 68 -6.93 -10.34 -0.91
C GLN A 68 -7.20 -9.30 0.18
N VAL A 69 -6.61 -9.43 1.37
CA VAL A 69 -6.52 -8.35 2.35
C VAL A 69 -5.06 -7.98 2.53
N SER A 70 -4.68 -6.79 2.07
CA SER A 70 -3.29 -6.31 2.11
C SER A 70 -3.18 -4.98 2.84
N VAL A 71 -2.05 -4.75 3.52
CA VAL A 71 -1.67 -3.46 4.08
C VAL A 71 -0.39 -2.98 3.43
N VAL A 72 -0.39 -1.79 2.85
CA VAL A 72 0.76 -1.15 2.23
C VAL A 72 1.10 0.11 3.01
N ARG A 73 2.21 0.09 3.73
CA ARG A 73 2.78 1.26 4.41
C ARG A 73 3.90 1.83 3.56
N PHE A 74 3.89 3.12 3.26
CA PHE A 74 4.96 3.77 2.51
C PHE A 74 5.44 5.04 3.20
N ASP A 75 6.70 5.36 2.99
CA ASP A 75 7.31 6.55 3.56
C ASP A 75 7.10 7.78 2.68
N TYR A 76 6.93 8.93 3.31
CA TYR A 76 7.00 10.23 2.67
C TYR A 76 7.74 11.23 3.57
N PRO A 77 8.44 12.22 3.00
CA PRO A 77 9.28 13.11 3.79
C PRO A 77 8.45 14.15 4.53
N LYS A 78 8.89 14.49 5.74
CA LYS A 78 8.29 15.55 6.55
C LYS A 78 8.22 16.89 5.82
N GLY A 79 7.04 17.51 5.83
CA GLY A 79 6.75 18.73 5.08
C GLY A 79 6.73 18.54 3.55
N GLY A 80 6.75 17.29 3.08
CA GLY A 80 6.53 16.92 1.70
C GLY A 80 5.07 16.54 1.42
N SER A 81 4.87 15.88 0.29
CA SER A 81 3.57 15.33 -0.09
C SER A 81 3.73 13.91 -0.63
N TYR A 82 2.61 13.23 -0.81
CA TYR A 82 2.58 11.94 -1.46
C TYR A 82 1.39 11.86 -2.42
N ASP A 83 1.55 11.04 -3.46
CA ASP A 83 0.46 10.53 -4.28
C ASP A 83 0.65 9.03 -4.41
N PHE A 84 -0.44 8.27 -4.50
CA PHE A 84 -0.37 6.86 -4.83
C PHE A 84 -1.41 6.47 -5.86
N ARG A 85 -1.20 5.30 -6.44
CA ARG A 85 -2.15 4.65 -7.36
C ARG A 85 -1.98 3.16 -7.34
N PHE A 86 -3.05 2.49 -7.75
CA PHE A 86 -3.00 1.09 -8.08
C PHE A 86 -2.74 0.88 -9.57
N LEU A 87 -1.97 -0.15 -9.90
CA LEU A 87 -1.82 -0.68 -11.25
C LEU A 87 -1.86 -2.21 -11.19
N PRO A 88 -2.27 -2.91 -12.26
CA PRO A 88 -2.08 -4.36 -12.31
C PRO A 88 -0.59 -4.66 -12.40
N SER A 89 -0.15 -5.72 -11.72
CA SER A 89 1.20 -6.25 -11.86
C SER A 89 1.51 -6.54 -13.33
N LEU A 90 2.71 -6.20 -13.81
CA LEU A 90 3.09 -6.38 -15.22
C LEU A 90 2.94 -7.84 -15.67
N GLU A 91 3.23 -8.78 -14.77
CA GLU A 91 3.17 -10.22 -14.99
C GLU A 91 1.73 -10.75 -15.07
N SER A 92 0.73 -9.96 -14.66
CA SER A 92 -0.68 -10.40 -14.68
C SER A 92 -1.28 -10.45 -16.08
N GLY A 93 -0.76 -9.65 -17.02
CA GLY A 93 -1.37 -9.44 -18.34
C GLY A 93 -2.70 -8.68 -18.31
N VAL A 94 -3.15 -8.19 -17.14
CA VAL A 94 -4.37 -7.41 -16.99
C VAL A 94 -4.10 -5.95 -17.37
N PRO A 95 -4.89 -5.35 -18.27
CA PRO A 95 -4.71 -3.96 -18.67
C PRO A 95 -5.21 -3.01 -17.57
N PRO A 96 -4.55 -1.84 -17.32
CA PRO A 96 -4.91 -0.92 -16.25
C PRO A 96 -6.36 -0.43 -16.26
N GLU A 97 -7.00 -0.35 -17.42
CA GLU A 97 -8.37 0.16 -17.59
C GLU A 97 -9.42 -0.79 -17.00
N LYS A 98 -9.07 -2.06 -16.77
CA LYS A 98 -9.95 -3.03 -16.14
C LYS A 98 -9.89 -2.99 -14.62
N GLN A 99 -9.05 -2.14 -14.06
CA GLN A 99 -8.89 -2.03 -12.62
C GLN A 99 -9.79 -0.93 -12.07
N GLY A 100 -10.71 -1.33 -11.19
CA GLY A 100 -11.52 -0.41 -10.41
C GLY A 100 -11.18 -0.48 -8.92
N SER A 101 -11.15 0.66 -8.25
CA SER A 101 -11.02 0.74 -6.80
C SER A 101 -11.95 1.80 -6.23
N ILE A 102 -12.48 1.56 -5.04
CA ILE A 102 -13.37 2.50 -4.34
C ILE A 102 -12.78 2.81 -2.98
N LEU A 103 -12.66 4.11 -2.65
CA LEU A 103 -12.29 4.55 -1.30
C LEU A 103 -13.47 4.29 -0.35
N VAL A 104 -13.25 3.43 0.64
CA VAL A 104 -14.27 3.03 1.61
C VAL A 104 -14.24 3.93 2.84
N THR A 105 -13.04 4.18 3.36
CA THR A 105 -12.81 5.03 4.54
C THR A 105 -11.41 5.61 4.52
N ALA A 106 -11.25 6.76 5.17
CA ALA A 106 -9.98 7.37 5.49
C ALA A 106 -10.05 7.88 6.94
N GLY A 107 -8.94 7.84 7.65
CA GLY A 107 -8.92 8.29 9.05
C GLY A 107 -7.59 8.07 9.74
N ASN A 108 -7.65 8.02 11.06
CA ASN A 108 -6.54 7.73 11.96
C ASN A 108 -6.96 6.66 12.97
N THR A 109 -6.00 6.00 13.60
CA THR A 109 -6.29 4.99 14.63
C THR A 109 -5.12 4.84 15.60
N TYR A 110 -5.37 4.15 16.70
CA TYR A 110 -4.35 3.67 17.61
C TYR A 110 -4.33 2.15 17.59
N ASP A 111 -3.14 1.56 17.60
CA ASP A 111 -2.96 0.13 17.76
C ASP A 111 -1.99 -0.18 18.89
N TYR A 112 -2.22 -1.31 19.55
CA TYR A 112 -1.42 -1.74 20.68
C TYR A 112 -0.56 -2.93 20.32
N HIS A 113 0.73 -2.87 20.62
CA HIS A 113 1.65 -3.99 20.46
C HIS A 113 1.09 -5.23 21.20
N PRO A 114 1.06 -6.42 20.57
CA PRO A 114 0.36 -7.59 21.13
C PRO A 114 0.94 -8.07 22.46
N LYS A 115 2.28 -7.95 22.64
CA LYS A 115 2.99 -8.35 23.86
C LYS A 115 3.18 -7.21 24.87
N THR A 116 3.83 -6.13 24.47
CA THR A 116 4.22 -5.03 25.37
C THR A 116 3.07 -4.09 25.72
N ARG A 117 1.95 -4.13 25.00
CA ARG A 117 0.83 -3.17 25.11
C ARG A 117 1.21 -1.72 24.82
N GLU A 118 2.38 -1.50 24.24
CA GLU A 118 2.78 -0.18 23.76
C GLU A 118 1.80 0.32 22.71
N GLU A 119 1.36 1.56 22.86
CA GLU A 119 0.44 2.21 21.95
C GLU A 119 1.21 2.84 20.79
N LYS A 120 0.71 2.62 19.57
CA LYS A 120 1.20 3.24 18.34
C LYS A 120 0.06 4.00 17.69
N PHE A 121 0.23 5.31 17.57
CA PHE A 121 -0.66 6.15 16.78
C PHE A 121 -0.36 5.98 15.29
N ILE A 122 -1.41 5.80 14.50
CA ILE A 122 -1.38 5.76 13.04
C ILE A 122 -2.11 7.02 12.56
N PRO A 123 -1.38 8.06 12.17
CA PRO A 123 -1.94 9.39 11.93
C PRO A 123 -2.83 9.44 10.70
N GLU A 124 -2.58 8.54 9.74
CA GLU A 124 -3.34 8.49 8.50
C GLU A 124 -3.39 7.06 7.96
N PHE A 125 -4.57 6.63 7.54
CA PHE A 125 -4.75 5.47 6.68
C PHE A 125 -5.96 5.68 5.76
N GLN A 126 -5.95 4.96 4.65
CA GLN A 126 -7.05 4.90 3.69
C GLN A 126 -7.33 3.43 3.36
N VAL A 127 -8.59 3.09 3.16
CA VAL A 127 -9.02 1.71 2.87
C VAL A 127 -9.75 1.69 1.55
N PHE A 128 -9.29 0.84 0.65
CA PHE A 128 -9.85 0.69 -0.68
C PHE A 128 -10.42 -0.71 -0.87
N THR A 129 -11.60 -0.78 -1.47
CA THR A 129 -12.06 -2.00 -2.12
C THR A 129 -11.44 -2.05 -3.52
N ILE A 130 -10.78 -3.15 -3.83
CA ILE A 130 -10.44 -3.52 -5.21
C ILE A 130 -11.61 -4.33 -5.75
N ILE A 131 -12.22 -3.83 -6.82
CA ILE A 131 -13.45 -4.41 -7.37
C ILE A 131 -13.16 -5.80 -7.93
N GLY A 132 -13.96 -6.78 -7.52
CA GLY A 132 -13.93 -8.14 -8.03
C GLY A 132 -15.10 -8.98 -7.47
N PRO A 133 -15.26 -10.23 -7.91
CA PRO A 133 -16.42 -11.05 -7.58
C PRO A 133 -16.60 -11.36 -6.08
N ASP A 134 -15.51 -11.36 -5.30
CA ASP A 134 -15.55 -11.76 -3.89
C ASP A 134 -15.51 -10.54 -2.93
N ALA A 135 -15.34 -9.32 -3.46
CA ALA A 135 -15.11 -8.12 -2.67
C ALA A 135 -16.09 -6.98 -3.01
N ASP A 136 -16.63 -6.39 -1.96
CA ASP A 136 -17.49 -5.21 -2.01
C ASP A 136 -17.08 -4.21 -0.92
N GLU A 137 -17.69 -3.03 -0.96
CA GLU A 137 -17.43 -1.96 0.00
C GLU A 137 -17.81 -2.33 1.44
N GLU A 138 -18.90 -3.08 1.63
CA GLU A 138 -19.41 -3.45 2.95
C GLU A 138 -18.43 -4.39 3.66
N LYS A 139 -17.99 -5.45 2.98
CA LYS A 139 -16.96 -6.37 3.46
C LYS A 139 -15.67 -5.62 3.78
N SER A 140 -15.25 -4.73 2.88
CA SER A 140 -14.02 -3.93 3.08
C SER A 140 -14.13 -3.01 4.29
N ARG A 141 -15.32 -2.43 4.53
CA ARG A 141 -15.61 -1.58 5.70
C ARG A 141 -15.60 -2.39 6.99
N ALA A 142 -16.12 -3.61 6.99
CA ALA A 142 -16.11 -4.48 8.16
C ALA A 142 -14.69 -4.81 8.64
N LEU A 143 -13.73 -4.92 7.71
CA LEU A 143 -12.33 -5.19 8.04
C LEU A 143 -11.63 -4.07 8.81
N VAL A 144 -12.15 -2.84 8.80
CA VAL A 144 -11.49 -1.66 9.41
C VAL A 144 -11.27 -1.85 10.92
N SER A 145 -12.18 -2.52 11.61
CA SER A 145 -12.04 -2.80 13.05
C SER A 145 -11.17 -4.03 13.35
N GLU A 146 -11.03 -4.93 12.38
CA GLU A 146 -10.31 -6.20 12.52
C GLU A 146 -8.81 -6.07 12.22
N VAL A 147 -8.46 -5.37 11.14
CA VAL A 147 -7.09 -5.23 10.66
C VAL A 147 -6.32 -4.25 11.54
N LYS A 148 -5.12 -4.65 11.94
CA LYS A 148 -4.19 -3.82 12.73
C LYS A 148 -3.19 -3.19 11.78
N LEU A 149 -2.95 -1.90 11.91
CA LEU A 149 -2.07 -1.09 11.09
C LEU A 149 -0.73 -0.78 11.80
N GLY A 150 -0.69 -0.93 13.13
CA GLY A 150 0.54 -0.87 13.92
C GLY A 150 1.29 -2.21 13.98
N TYR A 151 2.62 -2.14 14.06
CA TYR A 151 3.52 -3.30 14.22
C TYR A 151 3.34 -4.37 13.13
N LEU A 152 3.20 -3.92 11.87
CA LEU A 152 2.83 -4.79 10.74
C LEU A 152 3.76 -5.99 10.57
N GLU A 153 5.07 -5.75 10.58
CA GLU A 153 6.11 -6.76 10.36
C GLU A 153 6.15 -7.84 11.45
N GLU A 154 5.58 -7.56 12.63
CA GLU A 154 5.45 -8.53 13.73
C GLU A 154 4.12 -9.30 13.70
N ARG A 155 3.16 -8.85 12.90
CA ARG A 155 1.79 -9.39 12.84
C ARG A 155 1.51 -10.19 11.59
N TYR A 156 2.10 -9.79 10.47
CA TYR A 156 1.74 -10.27 9.15
C TYR A 156 2.95 -10.71 8.36
N ASN A 157 2.69 -11.44 7.28
CA ASN A 157 3.75 -11.77 6.32
C ASN A 157 4.00 -10.55 5.43
N CYS A 158 5.12 -9.86 5.65
CA CYS A 158 5.45 -8.62 4.98
C CYS A 158 6.65 -8.78 4.03
N ALA A 159 6.53 -8.17 2.86
CA ALA A 159 7.60 -8.01 1.89
C ALA A 159 8.13 -6.56 1.93
N PRO A 160 9.44 -6.37 2.14
CA PRO A 160 10.05 -5.05 2.09
C PRO A 160 10.32 -4.63 0.64
N PHE A 161 10.13 -3.34 0.38
CA PHE A 161 10.45 -2.63 -0.86
C PHE A 161 11.12 -1.29 -0.49
N GLU A 162 11.71 -0.61 -1.48
CA GLU A 162 12.28 0.73 -1.26
C GLU A 162 11.25 1.67 -0.65
N GLY A 163 11.44 2.05 0.62
CA GLY A 163 10.57 2.98 1.36
C GLY A 163 9.11 2.51 1.48
N VAL A 164 8.83 1.22 1.27
CA VAL A 164 7.48 0.64 1.34
C VAL A 164 7.54 -0.74 1.98
N VAL A 165 6.56 -1.04 2.82
CA VAL A 165 6.30 -2.39 3.35
C VAL A 165 4.92 -2.81 2.88
N SER A 166 4.81 -3.99 2.29
CA SER A 166 3.53 -4.58 1.88
C SER A 166 3.31 -5.90 2.60
N CYS A 167 2.19 -6.02 3.30
CA CYS A 167 1.85 -7.15 4.14
C CYS A 167 0.57 -7.82 3.67
N SER A 168 0.60 -9.16 3.59
CA SER A 168 -0.61 -9.96 3.38
C SER A 168 -1.20 -10.33 4.74
N VAL A 169 -2.45 -9.95 4.97
CA VAL A 169 -3.17 -10.18 6.23
C VAL A 169 -3.87 -11.53 6.20
N ARG A 170 -4.71 -11.74 5.19
CA ARG A 170 -5.44 -13.00 4.94
C ARG A 170 -6.06 -13.02 3.55
N GLU A 171 -6.48 -14.20 3.12
CA GLU A 171 -7.42 -14.37 2.02
C GLU A 171 -8.86 -14.16 2.52
N LEU A 172 -9.77 -13.72 1.64
CA LEU A 172 -11.20 -13.68 1.97
C LEU A 172 -11.75 -15.10 1.82
N SER A 173 -12.31 -15.63 2.91
CA SER A 173 -13.03 -16.91 2.89
C SER A 173 -14.24 -16.82 1.96
N LYS A 174 -14.46 -17.86 1.16
CA LYS A 174 -15.68 -18.02 0.36
C LYS A 174 -16.90 -18.32 1.22
#